data_AF-R4WDX5-F1
#
_entry.id   AF-R4WDX5-F1
#
_cell.length_a   1.000
_cell.length_b   1.000
_cell.length_c   1.000
_cell.angle_alpha   90.00
_cell.angle_beta   90.00
_cell.angle_gamma   90.00
#
_symmetry.space_group_name_H-M   'P 1'
#
loop_
_entity.id
_entity.type
_entity.pdbx_description
1 polymer ?
#
loop_
_entity_poly.entity_id
_entity_poly.type
_entity_poly.pdbx_seq_one_letter_code
_entity_poly.pdbx_strand_id
1 'polypeptide(L)'
;MRKVAIRCSELVSLRDCLLWNSTLRLLEMYINSWDEFEKAAQTLYFKNPMKVRFTMKYTHNKNLLKVKMTDNAVCLQYKTEIQQDLKKIEKFSNNLMRHMASKEH
;
A
#
# COMPACT_ATOMS: atom_id res chain seq x y z
N MET A 1 33.96 -26.55 -2.37
CA MET A 1 32.58 -26.11 -2.71
C MET A 1 32.47 -24.61 -2.44
N ARG A 2 32.01 -23.79 -3.41
CA ARG A 2 31.86 -22.34 -3.22
C ARG A 2 30.44 -22.01 -2.76
N LYS A 3 30.28 -21.29 -1.65
CA LYS A 3 28.96 -20.78 -1.21
C LYS A 3 28.52 -19.66 -2.15
N VAL A 4 27.49 -19.90 -2.96
CA VAL A 4 26.85 -18.85 -3.76
C VAL A 4 25.93 -18.05 -2.84
N ALA A 5 26.47 -16.99 -2.23
CA ALA A 5 25.67 -16.03 -1.47
C ALA A 5 24.85 -15.18 -2.44
N ILE A 6 23.60 -15.60 -2.70
CA ILE A 6 22.66 -14.84 -3.54
C ILE A 6 22.35 -13.52 -2.83
N ARG A 7 22.75 -12.40 -3.44
CA ARG A 7 22.36 -11.06 -2.97
C ARG A 7 20.84 -10.89 -3.09
N CYS A 8 20.16 -10.90 -1.95
CA CYS A 8 18.71 -10.68 -1.88
C CYS A 8 18.27 -9.25 -2.25
N SER A 9 19.23 -8.33 -2.45
CA SER A 9 19.02 -6.89 -2.63
C SER A 9 18.67 -6.43 -4.06
N GLU A 10 18.88 -7.26 -5.09
CA GLU A 10 18.89 -6.80 -6.50
C GLU A 10 17.74 -7.34 -7.38
N LEU A 11 16.93 -8.30 -6.90
CA LEU A 11 15.83 -8.90 -7.71
C LEU A 11 14.45 -8.24 -7.54
N VAL A 12 14.20 -7.45 -6.49
CA VAL A 12 12.85 -6.93 -6.10
C VAL A 12 12.57 -5.51 -6.64
N SER A 13 13.34 -5.06 -7.64
CA SER A 13 13.34 -3.68 -8.15
C SER A 13 12.55 -3.48 -9.45
N LEU A 14 12.55 -4.47 -10.35
CA LEU A 14 12.06 -4.30 -11.74
C LEU A 14 10.89 -5.20 -12.16
N ARG A 15 10.72 -6.40 -11.58
CA ARG A 15 9.62 -7.31 -11.96
C ARG A 15 8.27 -6.90 -11.34
N ASP A 16 8.29 -6.40 -10.11
CA ASP A 16 7.10 -5.94 -9.37
C ASP A 16 6.36 -4.77 -10.05
N CYS A 17 7.04 -3.96 -10.86
CA CYS A 17 6.44 -2.80 -11.54
C CYS A 17 5.70 -3.15 -12.84
N LEU A 18 5.97 -4.33 -13.44
CA LEU A 18 5.49 -4.70 -14.77
C LEU A 18 4.52 -5.89 -14.79
N LEU A 19 4.40 -6.63 -13.69
CA LEU A 19 3.43 -7.74 -13.54
C LEU A 19 2.19 -7.38 -12.69
N TRP A 20 1.96 -6.09 -12.44
CA TRP A 20 0.75 -5.57 -11.77
C TRP A 20 -0.19 -4.79 -12.70
N ASN A 21 0.08 -4.80 -14.01
CA ASN A 21 -0.63 -4.01 -15.05
C ASN A 21 -1.23 -4.86 -16.18
N SER A 22 -1.48 -6.14 -15.94
CA SER A 22 -2.30 -6.97 -16.83
C SER A 22 -3.79 -6.74 -16.55
N THR A 23 -4.46 -6.00 -17.44
CA THR A 23 -5.92 -5.78 -17.53
C THR A 23 -6.64 -5.27 -16.28
N LEU A 24 -6.79 -3.93 -16.17
CA LEU A 24 -8.06 -3.26 -15.87
C LEU A 24 -7.95 -1.75 -16.13
N ARG A 25 -9.06 -1.07 -16.45
CA ARG A 25 -9.11 0.39 -16.70
C ARG A 25 -9.19 1.16 -15.37
N LEU A 26 -8.21 0.95 -14.50
CA LEU A 26 -8.13 1.55 -13.17
C LEU A 26 -7.82 3.04 -13.24
N LEU A 27 -8.56 3.84 -12.47
CA LEU A 27 -8.20 5.22 -12.20
C LEU A 27 -7.22 5.23 -11.03
N GLU A 28 -5.92 5.16 -11.35
CA GLU A 28 -4.84 5.27 -10.36
C GLU A 28 -4.65 6.73 -9.94
N MET A 29 -5.00 7.06 -8.70
CA MET A 29 -4.89 8.41 -8.17
C MET A 29 -3.77 8.49 -7.12
N TYR A 30 -2.75 9.30 -7.41
CA TYR A 30 -1.71 9.65 -6.46
C TYR A 30 -2.15 10.85 -5.62
N ILE A 31 -2.30 10.64 -4.32
CA ILE A 31 -2.63 11.69 -3.36
C ILE A 31 -1.32 12.17 -2.71
N ASN A 32 -1.16 13.49 -2.57
CA ASN A 32 0.05 14.09 -1.98
C ASN A 32 -0.11 14.39 -0.47
N SER A 33 -1.34 14.49 0.03
CA SER A 33 -1.64 14.69 1.46
C SER A 33 -1.98 13.37 2.16
N TRP A 34 -1.37 13.10 3.32
CA TRP A 34 -1.73 11.94 4.13
C TRP A 34 -3.19 11.99 4.58
N ASP A 35 -3.65 13.15 5.07
CA ASP A 35 -4.96 13.29 5.73
C ASP A 35 -6.12 13.17 4.73
N GLU A 36 -5.85 13.42 3.44
CA GLU A 36 -6.77 13.17 2.33
C GLU A 36 -6.78 11.68 1.95
N PHE A 37 -5.60 11.05 1.85
CA PHE A 37 -5.47 9.63 1.57
C PHE A 37 -6.15 8.77 2.66
N GLU A 38 -5.95 9.10 3.93
CA GLU A 38 -6.57 8.39 5.06
C GLU A 38 -8.10 8.48 5.00
N LYS A 39 -8.68 9.67 4.80
CA LYS A 39 -10.13 9.85 4.64
C LYS A 39 -10.67 9.07 3.45
N ALA A 40 -10.04 9.17 2.29
CA ALA A 40 -10.45 8.45 1.09
C ALA A 40 -10.35 6.93 1.25
N ALA A 41 -9.30 6.43 1.91
CA ALA A 41 -9.11 5.01 2.19
C ALA A 41 -10.12 4.45 3.21
N GLN A 42 -10.47 5.22 4.24
CA GLN A 42 -11.56 4.88 5.17
C GLN A 42 -12.90 4.84 4.44
N THR A 43 -13.24 5.88 3.67
CA THR A 43 -14.49 5.92 2.87
C THR A 43 -14.57 4.77 1.85
N LEU A 44 -13.44 4.36 1.27
CA LEU A 44 -13.40 3.20 0.38
C LEU A 44 -13.61 1.88 1.15
N TYR A 45 -12.98 1.72 2.32
CA TYR A 45 -13.16 0.55 3.17
C TYR A 45 -14.60 0.37 3.63
N PHE A 46 -15.25 1.42 4.15
CA PHE A 46 -16.64 1.36 4.63
C PHE A 46 -17.66 1.07 3.50
N LYS A 47 -17.31 1.26 2.22
CA LYS A 47 -18.20 0.93 1.09
C LYS A 47 -18.22 -0.57 0.76
N ASN A 48 -17.06 -1.23 0.75
CA ASN A 48 -16.91 -2.63 0.30
C ASN A 48 -15.79 -3.35 1.10
N PRO A 49 -15.94 -3.58 2.41
CA PRO A 49 -14.84 -4.12 3.24
C PRO A 49 -14.30 -5.47 2.71
N MET A 50 -15.18 -6.32 2.17
CA MET A 50 -14.83 -7.62 1.58
C MET A 50 -14.04 -7.58 0.25
N LYS A 51 -14.01 -6.44 -0.46
CA LYS A 51 -13.30 -6.29 -1.75
C LYS A 51 -12.04 -5.44 -1.66
N VAL A 52 -11.91 -4.67 -0.58
CA VAL A 52 -10.86 -3.67 -0.41
C VAL A 52 -9.57 -4.31 0.08
N ARG A 53 -8.48 -4.03 -0.63
CA ARG A 53 -7.12 -4.52 -0.30
C ARG A 53 -6.20 -3.35 0.03
N PHE A 54 -5.63 -3.38 1.23
CA PHE A 54 -4.53 -2.53 1.65
C PHE A 54 -3.19 -3.19 1.28
N THR A 55 -2.20 -2.42 0.86
CA THR A 55 -0.87 -2.93 0.51
C THR A 55 0.19 -1.87 0.78
N MET A 56 1.28 -2.26 1.44
CA MET A 56 2.38 -1.37 1.81
C MET A 56 3.71 -1.98 1.34
N LYS A 57 4.52 -1.23 0.59
CA LYS A 57 5.85 -1.63 0.13
C LYS A 57 6.90 -0.60 0.55
N TYR A 58 7.77 -1.00 1.47
CA TYR A 58 8.98 -0.26 1.82
C TYR A 58 10.11 -0.59 0.85
N THR A 59 10.88 0.41 0.43
CA THR A 59 12.03 0.26 -0.47
C THR A 59 13.27 0.88 0.16
N HIS A 60 14.02 0.06 0.91
CA HIS A 60 15.21 0.50 1.67
C HIS A 60 16.21 1.28 0.80
N ASN A 61 16.50 0.81 -0.42
CA ASN A 61 17.47 1.44 -1.35
C ASN A 61 17.08 2.86 -1.81
N LYS A 62 15.90 3.36 -1.44
CA LYS A 62 15.39 4.71 -1.74
C LYS A 62 14.78 5.40 -0.51
N ASN A 63 14.88 4.81 0.67
CA ASN A 63 14.22 5.22 1.92
C ASN A 63 12.70 5.51 1.78
N LEU A 64 12.07 4.94 0.75
CA LEU A 64 10.72 5.29 0.30
C LEU A 64 9.69 4.27 0.79
N LEU A 65 8.61 4.75 1.38
CA LEU A 65 7.41 3.95 1.62
C LEU A 65 6.33 4.27 0.59
N LYS A 66 5.76 3.22 -0.01
CA LYS A 66 4.54 3.30 -0.85
C LYS A 66 3.39 2.59 -0.16
N VAL A 67 2.22 3.21 -0.19
CA VAL A 67 0.96 2.68 0.37
C VAL A 67 -0.11 2.73 -0.71
N LYS A 68 -0.88 1.65 -0.88
CA LYS A 68 -1.91 1.49 -1.90
C LYS A 68 -3.17 0.87 -1.29
N MET A 69 -4.34 1.37 -1.69
CA MET A 69 -5.65 0.89 -1.26
C MET A 69 -6.56 0.76 -2.49
N THR A 70 -7.22 -0.39 -2.69
CA THR A 70 -8.00 -0.63 -3.92
C THR A 70 -9.18 -1.61 -3.76
N ASP A 71 -10.28 -1.33 -4.45
CA ASP A 71 -11.47 -2.20 -4.61
C ASP A 71 -11.51 -2.90 -6.01
N ASN A 72 -10.41 -2.93 -6.76
CA ASN A 72 -10.34 -3.33 -8.19
C ASN A 72 -11.04 -2.39 -9.19
N ALA A 73 -11.74 -1.35 -8.72
CA ALA A 73 -12.29 -0.28 -9.57
C ALA A 73 -11.55 1.06 -9.38
N VAL A 74 -11.27 1.43 -8.13
CA VAL A 74 -10.48 2.61 -7.75
C VAL A 74 -9.15 2.16 -7.15
N CYS A 75 -8.09 2.93 -7.39
CA CYS A 75 -6.78 2.70 -6.80
C CYS A 75 -6.23 4.02 -6.21
N LEU A 76 -6.24 4.11 -4.88
CA LEU A 76 -5.62 5.20 -4.13
C LEU A 76 -4.16 4.86 -3.85
N GLN A 77 -3.24 5.79 -4.12
CA GLN A 77 -1.81 5.62 -3.81
C GLN A 77 -1.26 6.82 -3.05
N TYR A 78 -0.46 6.54 -2.03
CA TYR A 78 0.33 7.50 -1.28
C TYR A 78 1.80 7.09 -1.27
N LYS A 79 2.70 8.07 -1.28
CA LYS A 79 4.15 7.89 -1.20
C LYS A 79 4.71 8.84 -0.17
N THR A 80 5.62 8.38 0.69
CA THR A 80 6.34 9.26 1.62
C THR A 80 7.75 8.76 1.88
N GLU A 81 8.64 9.74 2.02
CA GLU A 81 10.05 9.59 2.42
C GLU A 81 10.24 10.16 3.85
N ILE A 82 9.18 10.71 4.45
CA ILE A 82 9.20 11.42 5.73
C ILE A 82 8.93 10.43 6.87
N GLN A 83 9.91 10.26 7.76
CA GLN A 83 9.83 9.30 8.87
C GLN A 83 8.64 9.55 9.83
N GLN A 84 8.16 10.79 9.90
CA GLN A 84 7.01 11.18 10.73
C GLN A 84 5.70 10.53 10.27
N ASP A 85 5.49 10.38 8.96
CA ASP A 85 4.26 9.78 8.40
C ASP A 85 4.21 8.27 8.62
N LEU A 86 5.36 7.59 8.80
CA LEU A 86 5.41 6.15 9.11
C LEU A 86 4.56 5.84 10.35
N LYS A 87 4.63 6.69 11.39
CA LYS A 87 3.83 6.56 12.62
C LYS A 87 2.34 6.84 12.43
N LYS A 88 1.94 7.55 11.36
CA LYS A 88 0.53 7.71 10.97
C LYS A 88 0.06 6.47 10.21
N ILE A 89 0.84 6.01 9.24
CA ILE A 89 0.57 4.81 8.42
C ILE A 89 0.43 3.56 9.29
N GLU A 90 1.31 3.38 10.28
CA GLU A 90 1.26 2.28 11.24
C GLU A 90 -0.03 2.32 12.08
N LYS A 91 -0.37 3.49 12.65
CA LYS A 91 -1.64 3.69 13.38
C LYS A 91 -2.84 3.41 12.50
N PHE A 92 -2.86 3.87 11.26
CA PHE A 92 -3.93 3.63 10.31
C PHE A 92 -4.07 2.15 9.96
N SER A 93 -2.97 1.43 9.71
CA SER A 93 -2.99 -0.02 9.50
C SER A 93 -3.51 -0.78 10.73
N ASN A 94 -3.14 -0.35 11.94
CA ASN A 94 -3.65 -0.90 13.19
C ASN A 94 -5.13 -0.55 13.46
N ASN A 95 -5.62 0.57 12.94
CA ASN A 95 -7.05 0.90 12.94
C ASN A 95 -7.82 -0.01 11.98
N LEU A 96 -7.35 -0.15 10.73
CA LEU A 96 -7.96 -1.06 9.74
C LEU A 96 -8.05 -2.49 10.27
N MET A 97 -6.97 -3.04 10.84
CA MET A 97 -6.99 -4.41 11.40
C MET A 97 -8.02 -4.58 12.53
N ARG A 98 -8.27 -3.55 13.33
CA ARG A 98 -9.34 -3.59 14.35
C ARG A 98 -10.74 -3.54 13.71
N HIS A 99 -10.96 -2.68 12.71
CA HIS A 99 -12.22 -2.62 11.96
C HIS A 99 -12.50 -3.85 11.08
N MET A 100 -11.48 -4.64 10.74
CA MET A 100 -11.60 -5.93 10.06
C MET A 100 -11.97 -7.08 11.01
N ALA A 101 -11.70 -6.92 12.32
CA ALA A 101 -11.93 -7.94 13.34
C ALA A 101 -13.23 -7.73 14.14
N SER A 102 -13.74 -6.49 14.19
CA SER A 102 -15.07 -6.18 14.75
C SER A 102 -16.18 -6.75 13.86
N LYS A 103 -17.15 -7.47 14.47
CA LYS A 103 -18.30 -8.04 13.76
C LYS A 103 -19.42 -7.04 13.45
N GLU A 104 -19.43 -5.90 14.14
CA GLU A 104 -20.36 -4.80 13.86
C GLU A 104 -20.07 -4.21 12.47
N HIS A 105 -21.13 -3.96 11.69
CA HIS A 105 -21.13 -3.25 10.40
C HIS A 105 -22.27 -2.23 10.40
#